data_AF-A0A1Y1QVG0-F1
#
_entry.id   AF-A0A1Y1QVG0-F1
#
_cell.length_a   1.000
_cell.length_b   1.000
_cell.length_c   1.000
_cell.angle_alpha   90.00
_cell.angle_beta   90.00
_cell.angle_gamma   90.00
#
_symmetry.space_group_name_H-M   'P 1'
#
loop_
_entity.id
_entity.type
_entity.pdbx_description
1 polymer ?
#
loop_
_entity_poly.entity_id
_entity_poly.type
_entity_poly.pdbx_seq_one_letter_code
_entity_poly.pdbx_strand_id
1 'polypeptide(L)' 'MQVTTVAPIVLNAADFDLAAGLTALREIAGLTSISNAVPVTFFLSFVKRAEANVPPNPA' A
#
# COMPACT_ATOMS: atom_id res chain seq x y z
N MET A 1 12.02 9.74 -12.82
CA MET A 1 10.97 9.11 -13.66
C MET A 1 9.70 9.04 -12.85
N GLN A 2 8.54 9.41 -13.42
CA GLN A 2 7.25 9.37 -12.71
C GLN A 2 6.41 8.18 -13.19
N VAL A 3 5.73 7.52 -12.27
CA VAL A 3 4.86 6.37 -12.54
C VAL A 3 3.56 6.54 -11.76
N THR A 4 2.43 6.28 -12.43
CA THR A 4 1.09 6.41 -11.83
C THR A 4 0.24 5.19 -12.12
N THR A 5 -0.71 4.87 -11.24
CA THR A 5 -1.74 3.85 -11.52
C THR A 5 -2.66 4.30 -12.65
N VAL A 6 -2.86 3.45 -13.67
CA VAL A 6 -3.75 3.73 -14.81
C VAL A 6 -5.23 3.59 -14.44
N ALA A 7 -5.54 2.67 -13.54
CA ALA A 7 -6.86 2.48 -12.93
C ALA A 7 -6.68 2.08 -11.45
N PRO A 8 -7.69 2.27 -10.59
CA PRO A 8 -7.62 1.85 -9.19
C PRO A 8 -7.36 0.35 -9.07
N ILE A 9 -6.40 -0.01 -8.22
CA ILE A 9 -6.15 -1.40 -7.86
C ILE A 9 -7.04 -1.70 -6.67
N VAL A 10 -7.99 -2.62 -6.82
CA VAL A 10 -8.90 -2.98 -5.72
C VAL A 10 -8.26 -4.07 -4.88
N LEU A 11 -7.96 -3.74 -3.62
CA LEU A 11 -7.51 -4.69 -2.62
C LEU A 11 -8.72 -5.24 -1.86
N ASN A 12 -8.64 -6.50 -1.43
CA ASN A 12 -9.56 -7.05 -0.45
C ASN A 12 -8.87 -7.08 0.92
N ALA A 13 -9.41 -6.37 1.90
CA ALA A 13 -8.85 -6.28 3.24
C ALA A 13 -8.69 -7.64 3.94
N ALA A 14 -9.51 -8.64 3.57
CA ALA A 14 -9.41 -9.99 4.11
C ALA A 14 -8.11 -10.71 3.69
N ASP A 15 -7.57 -10.40 2.51
CA ASP A 15 -6.34 -11.02 1.99
C ASP A 15 -5.07 -10.58 2.76
N PHE A 16 -5.20 -9.55 3.60
CA PHE A 16 -4.14 -8.96 4.40
C PHE A 16 -4.41 -9.05 5.92
N ASP A 17 -5.34 -9.92 6.34
CA ASP A 17 -5.75 -10.10 7.74
C ASP A 17 -6.29 -8.82 8.42
N LEU A 18 -6.82 -7.86 7.66
CA LEU A 18 -7.31 -6.57 8.17
C LEU A 18 -8.81 -6.57 8.51
N ALA A 19 -9.52 -7.67 8.25
CA ALA A 19 -10.98 -7.77 8.43
C ALA A 19 -11.43 -7.53 9.89
N ALA A 20 -10.64 -7.99 10.87
CA ALA A 20 -10.93 -7.79 12.29
C ALA A 20 -10.87 -6.30 12.68
N GLY A 21 -9.85 -5.59 12.19
CA GLY A 21 -9.73 -4.14 12.40
C GLY A 21 -10.89 -3.37 11.77
N LEU A 22 -11.33 -3.79 10.58
CA LEU A 22 -12.47 -3.17 9.90
C LEU A 22 -13.78 -3.36 10.69
N THR A 23 -13.94 -4.52 11.33
CA THR A 23 -15.08 -4.79 12.21
C THR A 23 -15.07 -3.89 13.44
N ALA A 24 -13.91 -3.75 14.10
CA ALA A 24 -13.77 -2.86 15.24
C ALA A 24 -14.08 -1.40 14.87
N LEU A 25 -13.59 -0.93 13.71
CA LEU A 25 -13.91 0.41 13.20
C LEU A 25 -15.40 0.59 12.93
N ARG A 26 -16.06 -0.41 12.33
CA ARG A 26 -17.51 -0.40 12.07
C ARG A 26 -18.30 -0.22 13.37
N GLU A 27 -17.93 -0.96 14.41
CA GLU A 27 -18.62 -0.94 15.71
C GLU A 27 -18.47 0.40 16.42
N ILE A 28 -17.24 0.93 16.49
CA ILE A 28 -16.97 2.22 17.14
C ILE A 28 -17.67 3.36 16.39
N ALA A 29 -17.77 3.28 15.06
CA ALA A 29 -18.44 4.27 14.23
C ALA A 29 -19.97 4.08 14.15
N GLY A 30 -20.53 3.01 14.72
CA GLY A 30 -21.96 2.70 14.66
C GLY A 30 -22.48 2.42 13.24
N LEU A 31 -21.62 1.94 12.34
CA LEU A 31 -21.97 1.70 10.94
C LEU A 31 -22.65 0.33 10.75
N THR A 32 -23.60 0.28 9.82
CA THR A 32 -24.25 -0.99 9.42
C THR A 32 -23.30 -1.91 8.66
N SER A 33 -22.36 -1.35 7.91
CA SER A 33 -21.35 -2.10 7.14
C SER A 33 -20.16 -1.22 6.76
N ILE A 34 -19.00 -1.86 6.58
CA ILE A 34 -17.83 -1.30 5.89
C ILE A 34 -17.38 -2.34 4.84
N SER A 35 -17.14 -1.91 3.61
CA SER A 35 -16.71 -2.80 2.53
C SER A 35 -15.26 -3.26 2.72
N ASN A 36 -14.99 -4.53 2.45
CA ASN A 36 -13.63 -5.05 2.39
C ASN A 36 -12.87 -4.62 1.12
N ALA A 37 -13.57 -4.11 0.09
CA ALA A 37 -12.95 -3.63 -1.14
C ALA A 37 -12.35 -2.24 -0.94
N VAL A 38 -11.03 -2.14 -1.09
CA VAL A 38 -10.26 -0.91 -0.89
C VAL A 38 -9.56 -0.54 -2.21
N PRO A 39 -10.10 0.42 -2.99
CA PRO A 39 -9.45 0.93 -4.19
C PRO A 39 -8.23 1.78 -3.82
N VAL A 40 -7.06 1.43 -4.34
CA VAL A 40 -5.80 2.15 -4.09
C VAL A 40 -5.26 2.72 -5.39
N THR A 41 -4.73 3.95 -5.32
CA THR A 41 -3.99 4.61 -6.39
C THR A 41 -2.66 5.10 -5.84
N PHE A 42 -1.63 5.16 -6.68
CA PHE A 42 -0.32 5.65 -6.28
C PHE A 42 0.31 6.54 -7.34
N PHE A 43 1.16 7.46 -6.87
CA PHE A 43 2.01 8.32 -7.68
C PHE A 43 3.44 8.17 -7.17
N LEU A 44 4.32 7.61 -7.99
CA LEU A 44 5.68 7.27 -7.61
C LEU A 44 6.69 8.11 -8.40
N SER A 45 7.72 8.60 -7.72
CA SER A 45 8.87 9.24 -8.33
C SER A 45 10.10 8.36 -8.10
N PHE A 46 10.62 7.78 -9.18
CA PHE A 46 11.82 6.97 -9.17
C PHE A 46 13.04 7.85 -9.42
N VAL A 47 14.00 7.79 -8.49
CA VAL A 47 15.34 8.36 -8.62
C VAL A 47 16.34 7.23 -8.81
N LYS A 48 17.28 7.40 -9.76
CA LYS A 48 18.39 6.45 -9.88
C LYS A 48 19.30 6.67 -8.68
N ARG A 49 19.56 5.61 -7.91
CA ARG A 49 20.59 5.68 -6.86
C ARG A 49 21.93 5.85 -7.57
N ALA A 50 22.65 6.94 -7.28
CA ALA A 50 24.05 7.02 -7.64
C ALA A 50 24.81 6.03 -6.73
N GLU A 51 25.50 5.08 -7.33
CA GLU A 51 26.52 4.26 -6.68
C GLU A 51 27.77 5.10 -6.44
N ALA A 52 27.67 6.05 -5.51
CA ALA A 52 28.81 6.76 -4.98
C ALA A 52 29.47 5.86 -3.92
N ASN A 53 30.62 5.26 -4.28
CA ASN A 53 31.63 4.70 -3.38
C ASN A 53 31.21 3.48 -2.52
N VAL A 54 31.03 2.31 -3.15
CA VAL A 54 31.20 1.04 -2.43
C VAL A 54 32.71 0.73 -2.40
N PRO A 55 33.37 0.77 -1.22
CA PRO A 55 34.77 0.36 -1.15
C PRO A 55 34.90 -1.11 -1.57
N PRO A 56 35.99 -1.50 -2.23
CA PRO A 56 36.19 -2.90 -2.63
C PRO A 56 36.09 -3.79 -1.39
N ASN A 57 35.30 -4.85 -1.50
CA ASN A 57 35.25 -5.91 -0.50
C ASN A 57 36.67 -6.47 -0.34
N PRO A 58 37.31 -6.37 0.84
CA PRO A 58 38.56 -7.07 1.05
C PRO A 58 38.28 -8.57 0.97
N ALA A 59 39.00 -9.24 0.06
CA ALA A 59 38.93 -10.68 -0.12
C ALA A 59 39.24 -11.45 1.18
#